data_AF-A0A6L3A8E0-F1
#
_entry.id   AF-A0A6L3A8E0-F1
#
_cell.length_a   1.000
_cell.length_b   1.000
_cell.length_c   1.000
_cell.angle_alpha   90.00
_cell.angle_beta   90.00
_cell.angle_gamma   90.00
#
_symmetry.space_group_name_H-M   'P 1'
#
loop_
_entity.id
_entity.type
_entity.pdbx_description
1 polymer ?
#
loop_
_entity_poly.entity_id
_entity_poly.type
_entity_poly.pdbx_seq_one_letter_code
_entity_poly.pdbx_strand_id
1 'polypeptide(L)'
;MRRNRSSIWRTAWTPAAASATAVCLMAIIGCPPAPPTGNENDNGGDSGLTGKFVGAARCAECHSGIHDDWAETLHAEALDTLEAIGQGSNAVCLPCHTVGFGEEGGFVDRATTNALAGVQCENCHGPGRDHVENVNDESLRPPISIAASVCGACHTGEHHPNFEQWETSGHASVTDTPAEEFAEGLALNNCGTCHSGDFRYLALIRGETVPDDYLLGVAHEDMNAVTCAICHDPHARTGNAPLTEDGRDYQLRYPEVANPTPSNTVEDTTNPERFNLCGQCHHDRGRTWQTNSRPPHHSNQANVYVGEMPIPEDTDLLVFSRVSVHASAPEQCATCHMYRQDFESEEAPAISGHDFQVNTAGCANSGCHASQAEAEARLVTLQTEIQGRLDDILTRLGDPTTWEYVANGGPPEEEQAAISNEIKQVRFLYYYALNDGSLGMHNPDYVRDMLEKADEILTDLGL
;
A
#
# COMPACT_ATOMS: atom_id res chain seq x y z
N MET A 1 -39.64 51.69 -3.65
CA MET A 1 -38.47 51.15 -2.91
C MET A 1 -38.28 49.72 -3.40
N ARG A 2 -37.35 49.40 -4.33
CA ARG A 2 -35.91 49.08 -4.11
C ARG A 2 -35.77 48.07 -2.95
N ARG A 3 -35.22 46.86 -3.08
CA ARG A 3 -34.11 46.24 -3.87
C ARG A 3 -34.38 44.71 -3.94
N ASN A 4 -33.70 43.82 -4.66
CA ASN A 4 -32.84 43.77 -5.85
C ASN A 4 -32.38 42.28 -5.86
N ARG A 5 -32.75 41.48 -6.88
CA ARG A 5 -32.27 40.09 -7.04
C ARG A 5 -31.03 40.12 -7.94
N SER A 6 -29.90 39.58 -7.47
CA SER A 6 -28.69 39.43 -8.28
C SER A 6 -28.66 38.05 -8.95
N SER A 7 -28.68 38.07 -10.28
CA SER A 7 -28.48 36.95 -11.19
C SER A 7 -26.99 36.57 -11.28
N ILE A 8 -26.72 35.27 -11.16
CA ILE A 8 -25.43 34.63 -11.40
C ILE A 8 -25.19 34.58 -12.91
N TRP A 9 -24.10 35.20 -13.38
CA TRP A 9 -23.63 35.08 -14.76
C TRP A 9 -22.48 34.08 -14.81
N ARG A 10 -22.66 33.06 -15.66
CA ARG A 10 -21.61 32.19 -16.17
C ARG A 10 -20.74 33.01 -17.12
N THR A 11 -19.42 32.94 -16.98
CA THR A 11 -18.48 33.37 -18.02
C THR A 11 -17.53 32.24 -18.37
N ALA A 12 -17.51 31.96 -19.66
CA ALA A 12 -16.77 30.91 -20.33
C ALA A 12 -15.25 31.16 -20.25
N TRP A 13 -14.51 30.06 -20.13
CA TRP A 13 -13.07 30.03 -20.34
C TRP A 13 -12.79 29.64 -21.79
N THR A 14 -12.02 30.46 -22.49
CA THR A 14 -11.30 30.10 -23.71
C THR A 14 -9.82 30.44 -23.51
N PRO A 15 -8.89 29.57 -23.92
CA PRO A 15 -7.46 29.75 -23.64
C PRO A 15 -6.85 30.72 -24.66
N ALA A 16 -6.04 31.66 -24.18
CA ALA A 16 -5.17 32.46 -25.03
C ALA A 16 -3.72 32.21 -24.59
N ALA A 17 -3.00 31.47 -25.42
CA ALA A 17 -1.57 31.30 -25.36
C ALA A 17 -0.87 32.63 -25.67
N ALA A 18 0.06 33.03 -24.80
CA ALA A 18 1.09 34.00 -25.11
C ALA A 18 2.37 33.58 -24.37
N SER A 19 3.21 32.83 -25.08
CA SER A 19 4.53 32.40 -24.64
C SER A 19 5.45 33.61 -24.51
N ALA A 20 5.79 33.97 -23.28
CA ALA A 20 6.94 34.81 -22.97
C ALA A 20 8.05 33.90 -22.45
N THR A 21 9.04 33.63 -23.30
CA THR A 21 10.27 32.91 -22.95
C THR A 21 11.09 33.77 -21.99
N ALA A 22 10.86 33.58 -20.69
CA ALA A 22 11.79 34.03 -19.66
C ALA A 22 12.93 33.00 -19.60
N VAL A 23 14.08 33.35 -20.17
CA VAL A 23 15.33 32.61 -19.95
C VAL A 23 15.74 32.87 -18.50
N CYS A 24 15.34 31.98 -17.60
CA CYS A 24 15.91 31.88 -16.26
C CYS A 24 17.35 31.39 -16.43
N LEU A 25 18.32 32.30 -16.35
CA LEU A 25 19.69 31.91 -16.03
C LEU A 25 19.66 31.33 -14.61
N MET A 26 19.64 29.99 -14.50
CA MET A 26 20.03 29.32 -13.27
C MET A 26 21.50 29.69 -13.02
N ALA A 27 21.73 30.62 -12.10
CA ALA A 27 23.02 30.75 -11.49
C ALA A 27 23.30 29.42 -10.78
N ILE A 28 24.29 28.68 -11.28
CA ILE A 28 24.92 27.60 -10.53
C ILE A 28 25.57 28.27 -9.32
N ILE A 29 24.82 28.38 -8.23
CA ILE A 29 25.37 28.75 -6.94
C ILE A 29 26.21 27.54 -6.53
N GLY A 30 27.51 27.62 -6.81
CA GLY A 30 28.46 26.64 -6.31
C GLY A 30 28.32 26.53 -4.80
N CYS A 31 28.31 25.28 -4.32
CA CYS A 31 28.29 24.94 -2.90
C CYS A 31 29.32 25.81 -2.14
N PRO A 32 28.95 26.43 -1.01
CA PRO A 32 29.93 27.12 -0.18
C PRO A 32 31.07 26.15 0.19
N PRO A 33 32.32 26.63 0.28
CA PRO A 33 33.45 25.77 0.61
C PRO A 33 33.22 25.08 1.95
N ALA A 34 33.62 23.80 2.03
CA ALA A 34 33.56 23.01 3.25
C ALA A 34 34.19 23.79 4.43
N PRO A 35 33.59 23.70 5.65
CA PRO A 35 34.24 24.24 6.83
C PRO A 35 35.61 23.56 7.02
N PRO A 36 36.57 24.23 7.69
CA PRO A 36 37.89 23.65 7.88
C PRO A 36 37.75 22.33 8.64
N THR A 37 38.42 21.29 8.13
CA THR A 37 38.62 20.02 8.81
C THR A 37 39.06 20.27 10.26
N GLY A 38 38.43 19.53 11.17
CA GLY A 38 38.45 19.74 12.62
C GLY A 38 39.81 20.14 13.22
N ASN A 39 39.74 21.08 14.15
CA ASN A 39 40.77 21.29 15.16
C ASN A 39 40.85 20.03 16.04
N GLU A 40 42.00 19.38 16.10
CA GLU A 40 42.29 18.19 16.94
C GLU A 40 42.16 18.44 18.47
N ASN A 41 41.51 19.53 18.89
CA ASN A 41 41.38 19.96 20.28
C ASN A 41 39.96 20.35 20.69
N ASP A 42 38.92 19.82 20.02
CA ASP A 42 37.54 19.97 20.49
C ASP A 42 37.25 19.03 21.69
N ASN A 43 37.66 19.49 22.87
CA ASN A 43 37.22 18.92 24.14
C ASN A 43 35.92 19.61 24.57
N GLY A 44 34.78 19.13 24.07
CA GLY A 44 33.47 19.34 24.67
C GLY A 44 32.65 20.52 24.12
N GLY A 45 32.00 20.31 22.98
CA GLY A 45 30.85 21.12 22.56
C GLY A 45 30.31 20.77 21.18
N ASP A 46 29.26 19.93 21.13
CA ASP A 46 28.20 19.84 20.11
C ASP A 46 28.55 20.29 18.67
N SER A 47 29.68 19.82 18.13
CA SER A 47 30.17 20.25 16.80
C SER A 47 29.56 19.47 15.63
N GLY A 48 28.61 18.57 15.90
CA GLY A 48 27.95 17.76 14.86
C GLY A 48 28.90 16.80 14.12
N LEU A 49 30.09 16.53 14.66
CA LEU A 49 31.11 15.66 14.05
C LEU A 49 31.56 14.58 15.04
N THR A 50 30.60 13.85 15.62
CA THR A 50 30.94 12.72 16.48
C THR A 50 31.25 11.49 15.62
N GLY A 51 32.53 11.26 15.36
CA GLY A 51 32.98 10.07 14.61
C GLY A 51 32.44 10.03 13.18
N LYS A 52 31.75 8.94 12.81
CA LYS A 52 31.26 8.68 11.45
C LYS A 52 29.86 9.25 11.15
N PHE A 53 29.15 9.71 12.18
CA PHE A 53 27.82 10.29 12.06
C PHE A 53 27.88 11.83 12.05
N VAL A 54 26.93 12.47 11.37
CA VAL A 54 26.91 13.93 11.17
C VAL A 54 25.60 14.60 11.59
N GLY A 55 24.53 13.83 11.80
CA GLY A 55 23.21 14.32 12.17
C GLY A 55 22.44 14.96 11.00
N ALA A 56 21.11 14.95 11.11
CA ALA A 56 20.18 15.41 10.08
C ALA A 56 20.38 16.88 9.68
N ALA A 57 20.79 17.72 10.63
CA ALA A 57 21.07 19.13 10.38
C ALA A 57 22.13 19.34 9.29
N ARG A 58 23.10 18.42 9.19
CA ARG A 58 24.13 18.48 8.15
C ARG A 58 23.59 18.09 6.78
N CYS A 59 22.65 17.14 6.74
CA CYS A 59 21.94 16.74 5.52
C CYS A 59 21.12 17.91 4.96
N ALA A 60 20.51 18.71 5.83
CA ALA A 60 19.66 19.85 5.47
C ALA A 60 20.36 20.93 4.62
N GLU A 61 21.69 21.04 4.71
CA GLU A 61 22.46 22.04 3.95
C GLU A 61 22.38 21.81 2.43
N CYS A 62 22.23 20.56 1.99
CA CYS A 62 22.10 20.18 0.58
C CYS A 62 20.71 19.61 0.25
N HIS A 63 20.06 18.96 1.22
CA HIS A 63 18.80 18.24 1.07
C HIS A 63 17.69 18.89 1.90
N SER A 64 17.55 20.22 1.82
CA SER A 64 16.63 20.96 2.68
C SER A 64 15.18 20.51 2.54
N GLY A 65 14.70 20.25 1.31
CA GLY A 65 13.30 19.86 1.08
C GLY A 65 12.91 18.57 1.79
N ILE A 66 13.68 17.49 1.60
CA ILE A 66 13.39 16.20 2.25
C ILE A 66 13.64 16.25 3.76
N HIS A 67 14.57 17.09 4.22
CA HIS A 67 14.77 17.31 5.65
C HIS A 67 13.57 18.02 6.28
N ASP A 68 13.04 19.05 5.63
CA ASP A 68 11.87 19.80 6.12
C ASP A 68 10.66 18.87 6.27
N ASP A 69 10.42 17.99 5.29
CA ASP A 69 9.35 16.99 5.35
C ASP A 69 9.60 15.94 6.45
N TRP A 70 10.84 15.43 6.57
CA TRP A 70 11.19 14.42 7.59
C TRP A 70 11.06 14.97 9.01
N ALA A 71 11.40 16.24 9.21
CA ALA A 71 11.33 16.88 10.52
C ALA A 71 9.89 16.97 11.06
N GLU A 72 8.87 16.81 10.22
CA GLU A 72 7.46 16.75 10.63
C GLU A 72 6.98 15.32 11.00
N THR A 73 7.85 14.31 10.87
CA THR A 73 7.52 12.90 11.16
C THR A 73 7.76 12.53 12.62
N LEU A 74 7.07 11.51 13.11
CA LEU A 74 7.29 10.98 14.47
C LEU A 74 8.66 10.32 14.64
N HIS A 75 9.34 9.94 13.55
CA HIS A 75 10.73 9.47 13.62
C HIS A 75 11.66 10.56 14.15
N ALA A 76 11.50 11.81 13.70
CA ALA A 76 12.30 12.94 14.18
C ALA A 76 12.10 13.17 15.70
N GLU A 77 10.89 12.90 16.20
CA GLU A 77 10.51 13.07 17.62
C GLU A 77 10.69 11.79 18.46
N ALA A 78 11.26 10.71 17.90
CA ALA A 78 11.25 9.39 18.54
C ALA A 78 11.85 9.39 19.96
N LEU A 79 12.96 10.09 20.20
CA LEU A 79 13.54 10.17 21.54
C LEU A 79 12.67 11.00 22.50
N ASP A 80 12.04 12.07 22.02
CA ASP A 80 11.17 12.93 22.83
C ASP A 80 9.98 12.12 23.40
N THR A 81 9.43 11.19 22.61
CA THR A 81 8.34 10.31 23.07
C THR A 81 8.76 9.38 24.22
N LEU A 82 9.98 8.85 24.19
CA LEU A 82 10.53 8.05 25.30
C LEU A 82 10.82 8.90 26.54
N GLU A 83 11.35 10.10 26.34
CA GLU A 83 11.62 11.04 27.43
C GLU A 83 10.33 11.43 28.17
N ALA A 84 9.22 11.61 27.43
CA ALA A 84 7.91 11.92 28.00
C ALA A 84 7.39 10.84 28.98
N ILE A 85 7.79 9.58 28.80
CA ILE A 85 7.44 8.47 29.69
C ILE A 85 8.57 8.08 30.67
N GLY A 86 9.64 8.89 30.74
CA GLY A 86 10.77 8.68 31.65
C GLY A 86 11.73 7.56 31.22
N GLN A 87 11.72 7.16 29.94
CA GLN A 87 12.56 6.10 29.38
C GLN A 87 13.70 6.62 28.48
N GLY A 88 13.90 7.94 28.38
CA GLY A 88 14.91 8.55 27.51
C GLY A 88 16.38 8.23 27.81
N SER A 89 16.68 7.52 28.91
CA SER A 89 18.03 7.01 29.22
C SER A 89 18.09 5.48 29.26
N ASN A 90 17.04 4.79 28.82
CA ASN A 90 16.98 3.34 28.84
C ASN A 90 17.80 2.77 27.68
N ALA A 91 18.94 2.15 28.01
CA ALA A 91 19.85 1.58 27.03
C ALA A 91 19.24 0.47 26.15
N VAL A 92 18.08 -0.10 26.54
CA VAL A 92 17.33 -1.06 25.70
C VAL A 92 16.55 -0.33 24.59
N CYS A 93 16.09 0.90 24.84
CA CYS A 93 15.27 1.67 23.91
C CYS A 93 16.11 2.57 22.99
N LEU A 94 17.23 3.08 23.48
CA LEU A 94 18.07 4.04 22.74
C LEU A 94 18.57 3.55 21.37
N PRO A 95 18.88 2.26 21.13
CA PRO A 95 19.25 1.77 19.79
C PRO A 95 18.20 2.05 18.71
N CYS A 96 16.91 2.07 19.08
CA CYS A 96 15.81 2.28 18.13
C CYS A 96 15.29 3.73 18.10
N HIS A 97 15.76 4.58 19.01
CA HIS A 97 15.25 5.95 19.17
C HIS A 97 16.31 7.04 18.99
N THR A 98 17.53 6.67 18.61
CA THR A 98 18.66 7.60 18.39
C THR A 98 19.55 7.12 17.25
N VAL A 99 20.45 7.97 16.78
CA VAL A 99 21.44 7.59 15.76
C VAL A 99 22.65 6.92 16.42
N GLY A 100 22.90 5.66 16.09
CA GLY A 100 24.17 4.97 16.39
C GLY A 100 24.46 4.70 17.87
N PHE A 101 23.47 4.63 18.75
CA PHE A 101 23.72 4.35 20.17
C PHE A 101 24.53 3.07 20.38
N GLY A 102 25.60 3.18 21.18
CA GLY A 102 26.53 2.07 21.43
C GLY A 102 27.60 1.88 20.34
N GLU A 103 27.55 2.64 19.25
CA GLU A 103 28.59 2.67 18.22
C GLU A 103 29.59 3.80 18.43
N GLU A 104 30.79 3.64 17.88
CA GLU A 104 31.80 4.71 17.88
C GLU A 104 31.30 5.95 17.13
N GLY A 105 31.22 7.07 17.85
CA GLY A 105 30.72 8.34 17.34
C GLY A 105 29.19 8.51 17.37
N GLY A 106 28.43 7.51 17.81
CA GLY A 106 26.97 7.62 17.89
C GLY A 106 26.45 8.36 19.11
N PHE A 107 25.12 8.35 19.29
CA PHE A 107 24.45 9.00 20.40
C PHE A 107 24.92 8.45 21.76
N VAL A 108 25.17 9.37 22.69
CA VAL A 108 25.50 9.09 24.10
C VAL A 108 24.43 9.67 25.01
N ASP A 109 24.24 11.00 24.96
CA ASP A 109 23.18 11.71 25.67
C ASP A 109 22.90 13.08 25.03
N ARG A 110 21.83 13.74 25.48
CA ARG A 110 21.44 15.10 25.06
C ARG A 110 22.49 16.17 25.35
N ALA A 111 23.39 15.97 26.32
CA ALA A 111 24.39 16.98 26.69
C ALA A 111 25.64 16.91 25.80
N THR A 112 25.93 15.75 25.23
CA THR A 112 27.17 15.46 24.50
C THR A 112 26.94 15.30 23.00
N THR A 113 25.84 14.68 22.59
CA THR A 113 25.55 14.30 21.19
C THR A 113 24.11 14.62 20.81
N ASN A 114 23.62 15.81 21.16
CA ASN A 114 22.22 16.19 20.92
C ASN A 114 21.85 16.14 19.42
N ALA A 115 22.80 16.44 18.54
CA ALA A 115 22.62 16.36 17.09
C ALA A 115 22.20 14.96 16.58
N LEU A 116 22.38 13.91 17.39
CA LEU A 116 22.06 12.51 17.08
C LEU A 116 20.80 11.99 17.81
N ALA A 117 20.04 12.88 18.46
CA ALA A 117 18.79 12.53 19.12
C ALA A 117 17.66 12.26 18.11
N GLY A 118 16.87 11.21 18.34
CA GLY A 118 15.77 10.79 17.45
C GLY A 118 16.20 9.84 16.34
N VAL A 119 15.22 9.36 15.56
CA VAL A 119 15.46 8.55 14.37
C VAL A 119 15.62 9.47 13.17
N GLN A 120 16.83 9.48 12.59
CA GLN A 120 17.25 10.42 11.55
C GLN A 120 17.64 9.72 10.25
N CYS A 121 18.14 10.50 9.28
CA CYS A 121 18.60 10.02 7.98
C CYS A 121 19.56 8.82 8.11
N GLU A 122 20.49 8.90 9.06
CA GLU A 122 21.58 7.94 9.22
C GLU A 122 21.13 6.61 9.86
N ASN A 123 19.91 6.52 10.41
CA ASN A 123 19.33 5.24 10.84
C ASN A 123 18.94 4.34 9.66
N CYS A 124 18.57 4.93 8.52
CA CYS A 124 18.13 4.19 7.33
C CYS A 124 19.20 4.19 6.22
N HIS A 125 19.92 5.30 6.06
CA HIS A 125 20.91 5.48 5.01
C HIS A 125 22.35 5.17 5.46
N GLY A 126 22.55 4.91 6.76
CA GLY A 126 23.87 4.70 7.34
C GLY A 126 24.67 6.00 7.56
N PRO A 127 25.93 5.89 8.02
CA PRO A 127 26.75 7.04 8.40
C PRO A 127 27.08 7.95 7.21
N GLY A 128 26.86 9.25 7.35
CA GLY A 128 26.94 10.22 6.25
C GLY A 128 28.25 11.02 6.15
N ARG A 129 29.22 10.82 7.04
CA ARG A 129 30.42 11.68 7.09
C ARG A 129 31.23 11.71 5.80
N ASP A 130 31.57 10.53 5.26
CA ASP A 130 32.41 10.44 4.06
C ASP A 130 31.73 11.12 2.86
N HIS A 131 30.39 10.97 2.76
CA HIS A 131 29.57 11.65 1.78
C HIS A 131 29.67 13.17 1.91
N VAL A 132 29.44 13.69 3.11
CA VAL A 132 29.41 15.13 3.39
C VAL A 132 30.78 15.78 3.18
N GLU A 133 31.87 15.08 3.50
CA GLU A 133 33.23 15.59 3.30
C GLU A 133 33.66 15.54 1.81
N ASN A 134 33.04 14.66 1.01
CA ASN A 134 33.43 14.40 -0.37
C ASN A 134 32.23 14.32 -1.32
N VAL A 135 31.34 15.32 -1.29
CA VAL A 135 30.04 15.32 -2.01
C VAL A 135 30.10 15.07 -3.53
N ASN A 136 31.26 15.26 -4.15
CA ASN A 136 31.46 15.01 -5.58
C ASN A 136 31.77 13.54 -5.92
N ASP A 137 32.11 12.72 -4.93
CA ASP A 137 32.34 11.29 -5.11
C ASP A 137 31.01 10.55 -4.97
N GLU A 138 30.45 10.12 -6.10
CA GLU A 138 29.17 9.43 -6.15
C GLU A 138 29.20 8.07 -5.44
N SER A 139 30.38 7.45 -5.31
CA SER A 139 30.53 6.16 -4.62
C SER A 139 30.35 6.25 -3.11
N LEU A 140 30.41 7.47 -2.56
CA LEU A 140 30.18 7.75 -1.15
C LEU A 140 28.74 8.16 -0.85
N ARG A 141 27.84 8.19 -1.85
CA ARG A 141 26.42 8.50 -1.60
C ARG A 141 25.81 7.43 -0.69
N PRO A 142 25.07 7.81 0.37
CA PRO A 142 24.39 6.86 1.21
C PRO A 142 23.44 5.97 0.39
N PRO A 143 23.41 4.64 0.64
CA PRO A 143 22.54 3.73 -0.09
C PRO A 143 21.07 4.09 0.10
N ILE A 144 20.28 3.88 -0.95
CA ILE A 144 18.82 3.90 -0.85
C ILE A 144 18.34 2.46 -1.00
N SER A 145 17.81 1.90 0.08
CA SER A 145 17.28 0.55 0.12
C SER A 145 15.81 0.59 0.50
N ILE A 146 15.00 -0.16 -0.25
CA ILE A 146 13.59 -0.40 0.09
C ILE A 146 13.40 -1.73 0.81
N ALA A 147 14.47 -2.46 1.11
CA ALA A 147 14.39 -3.74 1.80
C ALA A 147 13.69 -3.56 3.16
N ALA A 148 12.73 -4.42 3.48
CA ALA A 148 11.96 -4.33 4.71
C ALA A 148 12.84 -4.42 5.97
N SER A 149 14.01 -5.06 5.87
CA SER A 149 14.99 -5.16 6.97
C SER A 149 15.54 -3.80 7.43
N VAL A 150 15.48 -2.75 6.60
CA VAL A 150 15.82 -1.39 7.02
C VAL A 150 14.87 -0.91 8.12
N CYS A 151 13.57 -1.20 7.96
CA CYS A 151 12.55 -0.88 8.97
C CYS A 151 12.57 -1.89 10.13
N GLY A 152 12.82 -3.16 9.82
CA GLY A 152 12.90 -4.26 10.79
C GLY A 152 14.07 -4.17 11.77
N ALA A 153 15.03 -3.26 11.55
CA ALA A 153 16.07 -2.96 12.54
C ALA A 153 15.49 -2.41 13.86
N CYS A 154 14.30 -1.80 13.82
CA CYS A 154 13.63 -1.24 15.00
C CYS A 154 12.19 -1.75 15.15
N HIS A 155 11.46 -1.93 14.04
CA HIS A 155 10.08 -2.44 14.04
C HIS A 155 10.05 -3.96 14.12
N THR A 156 10.57 -4.48 15.23
CA THR A 156 10.72 -5.91 15.54
C THR A 156 10.35 -6.20 17.00
N GLY A 157 10.02 -7.46 17.28
CA GLY A 157 9.81 -7.97 18.64
C GLY A 157 8.45 -7.63 19.25
N GLU A 158 8.31 -7.89 20.55
CA GLU A 158 7.01 -7.95 21.23
C GLU A 158 6.24 -6.62 21.27
N HIS A 159 6.95 -5.49 21.26
CA HIS A 159 6.34 -4.16 21.28
C HIS A 159 6.02 -3.63 19.88
N HIS A 160 6.73 -4.09 18.85
CA HIS A 160 6.63 -3.57 17.48
C HIS A 160 6.76 -4.70 16.45
N PRO A 161 5.89 -5.73 16.43
CA PRO A 161 6.09 -6.94 15.62
C PRO A 161 5.80 -6.75 14.12
N ASN A 162 5.95 -5.54 13.58
CA ASN A 162 5.58 -5.22 12.20
C ASN A 162 6.37 -6.04 11.19
N PHE A 163 7.70 -6.17 11.39
CA PHE A 163 8.56 -6.89 10.47
C PHE A 163 8.25 -8.39 10.45
N GLU A 164 8.14 -9.02 11.62
CA GLU A 164 7.82 -10.45 11.72
C GLU A 164 6.41 -10.76 11.19
N GLN A 165 5.44 -9.89 11.46
CA GLN A 165 4.09 -10.05 10.90
C GLN A 165 4.11 -9.92 9.38
N TRP A 166 4.81 -8.91 8.84
CA TRP A 166 4.98 -8.75 7.39
C TRP A 166 5.67 -9.96 6.76
N GLU A 167 6.73 -10.50 7.36
CA GLU A 167 7.45 -11.69 6.87
C GLU A 167 6.53 -12.91 6.71
N THR A 168 5.49 -13.03 7.53
CA THR A 168 4.51 -14.14 7.42
C THR A 168 3.41 -13.89 6.38
N SER A 169 3.35 -12.69 5.81
CA SER A 169 2.33 -12.29 4.85
C SER A 169 2.72 -12.59 3.40
N GLY A 170 1.72 -12.64 2.52
CA GLY A 170 1.95 -12.72 1.07
C GLY A 170 2.64 -11.49 0.47
N HIS A 171 2.73 -10.37 1.19
CA HIS A 171 3.43 -9.17 0.72
C HIS A 171 4.96 -9.29 0.84
N ALA A 172 5.46 -10.23 1.65
CA ALA A 172 6.89 -10.43 1.85
C ALA A 172 7.59 -11.22 0.73
N SER A 173 6.83 -11.77 -0.23
CA SER A 173 7.40 -12.45 -1.39
C SER A 173 6.78 -11.96 -2.70
N VAL A 174 7.58 -12.02 -3.76
CA VAL A 174 7.05 -11.99 -5.12
C VAL A 174 6.39 -13.34 -5.36
N THR A 175 5.14 -13.39 -5.79
CA THR A 175 4.48 -14.69 -6.04
C THR A 175 5.23 -15.49 -7.12
N ASP A 176 5.29 -16.82 -6.98
CA ASP A 176 6.15 -17.71 -7.79
C ASP A 176 6.13 -17.42 -9.29
N THR A 177 4.95 -17.33 -9.92
CA THR A 177 4.84 -17.10 -11.36
C THR A 177 5.43 -15.74 -11.80
N PRO A 178 5.02 -14.59 -11.22
CA PRO A 178 5.72 -13.33 -11.47
C PRO A 178 7.24 -13.38 -11.20
N ALA A 179 7.70 -14.06 -10.14
CA ALA A 179 9.13 -14.16 -9.85
C ALA A 179 9.89 -14.88 -10.97
N GLU A 180 9.35 -16.00 -11.47
CA GLU A 180 9.90 -16.73 -12.62
C GLU A 180 9.92 -15.85 -13.89
N GLU A 181 8.81 -15.17 -14.20
CA GLU A 181 8.73 -14.27 -15.36
C GLU A 181 9.75 -13.11 -15.25
N PHE A 182 9.88 -12.49 -14.08
CA PHE A 182 10.82 -11.39 -13.85
C PHE A 182 12.27 -11.83 -13.99
N ALA A 183 12.62 -13.00 -13.44
CA ALA A 183 13.95 -13.59 -13.56
C ALA A 183 14.32 -13.92 -15.03
N GLU A 184 13.32 -14.16 -15.88
CA GLU A 184 13.47 -14.34 -17.34
C GLU A 184 13.46 -13.02 -18.13
N GLY A 185 13.28 -11.87 -17.44
CA GLY A 185 13.20 -10.54 -18.05
C GLY A 185 11.88 -10.27 -18.77
N LEU A 186 10.78 -10.82 -18.25
CA LEU A 186 9.45 -10.73 -18.82
C LEU A 186 8.47 -10.10 -17.83
N ALA A 187 7.41 -9.46 -18.34
CA ALA A 187 6.19 -9.07 -17.62
C ALA A 187 6.35 -8.07 -16.45
N LEU A 188 7.54 -7.54 -16.16
CA LEU A 188 7.75 -6.62 -15.04
C LEU A 188 6.92 -5.34 -15.19
N ASN A 189 6.80 -4.76 -16.39
CA ASN A 189 5.98 -3.58 -16.64
C ASN A 189 4.46 -3.79 -16.44
N ASN A 190 4.00 -5.04 -16.49
CA ASN A 190 2.59 -5.38 -16.38
C ASN A 190 2.27 -5.90 -14.95
N CYS A 191 2.97 -6.95 -14.52
CA CYS A 191 2.76 -7.62 -13.25
C CYS A 191 3.47 -6.90 -12.08
N GLY A 192 4.61 -6.26 -12.35
CA GLY A 192 5.43 -5.60 -11.34
C GLY A 192 4.75 -4.42 -10.65
N THR A 193 3.75 -3.80 -11.28
CA THR A 193 2.90 -2.75 -10.68
C THR A 193 2.36 -3.11 -9.30
N CYS A 194 2.09 -4.41 -9.07
CA CYS A 194 1.54 -4.94 -7.83
C CYS A 194 2.41 -6.01 -7.17
N HIS A 195 3.18 -6.77 -7.96
CA HIS A 195 3.97 -7.90 -7.46
C HIS A 195 5.46 -7.60 -7.26
N SER A 196 5.94 -6.38 -7.54
CA SER A 196 7.35 -6.00 -7.36
C SER A 196 7.48 -4.64 -6.65
N GLY A 197 8.12 -4.65 -5.50
CA GLY A 197 8.53 -3.43 -4.81
C GLY A 197 9.57 -2.65 -5.61
N ASP A 198 10.49 -3.34 -6.28
CA ASP A 198 11.49 -2.69 -7.16
C ASP A 198 10.81 -1.88 -8.25
N PHE A 199 9.88 -2.50 -9.00
CA PHE A 199 9.15 -1.81 -10.06
C PHE A 199 8.32 -0.66 -9.49
N ARG A 200 7.57 -0.89 -8.41
CA ARG A 200 6.70 0.14 -7.83
C ARG A 200 7.48 1.33 -7.29
N TYR A 201 8.63 1.08 -6.67
CA TYR A 201 9.55 2.13 -6.22
C TYR A 201 10.09 2.95 -7.38
N LEU A 202 10.64 2.30 -8.41
CA LEU A 202 11.25 3.01 -9.52
C LEU A 202 10.19 3.71 -10.40
N ALA A 203 9.17 2.99 -10.81
CA ALA A 203 8.16 3.49 -11.75
C ALA A 203 7.16 4.45 -11.10
N LEU A 204 6.57 4.06 -9.96
CA LEU A 204 5.44 4.81 -9.40
C LEU A 204 5.86 5.83 -8.35
N ILE A 205 6.92 5.55 -7.58
CA ILE A 205 7.40 6.48 -6.54
C ILE A 205 8.43 7.45 -7.12
N ARG A 206 9.37 6.98 -7.96
CA ARG A 206 10.41 7.84 -8.56
C ARG A 206 10.07 8.37 -9.95
N GLY A 207 9.01 7.88 -10.59
CA GLY A 207 8.60 8.32 -11.92
C GLY A 207 9.58 7.89 -13.03
N GLU A 208 10.34 6.82 -12.80
CA GLU A 208 11.32 6.31 -13.75
C GLU A 208 10.70 5.35 -14.76
N THR A 209 11.35 5.20 -15.92
CA THR A 209 11.00 4.14 -16.88
C THR A 209 11.78 2.88 -16.52
N VAL A 210 11.08 1.80 -16.21
CA VAL A 210 11.68 0.51 -15.85
C VAL A 210 11.51 -0.47 -17.02
N PRO A 211 12.60 -1.01 -17.57
CA PRO A 211 12.52 -2.01 -18.63
C PRO A 211 12.11 -3.39 -18.07
N ASP A 212 11.53 -4.24 -18.92
CA ASP A 212 11.07 -5.58 -18.51
C ASP A 212 12.21 -6.49 -18.03
N ASP A 213 13.42 -6.28 -18.54
CA ASP A 213 14.61 -7.04 -18.19
C ASP A 213 15.36 -6.51 -16.96
N TYR A 214 14.79 -5.56 -16.21
CA TYR A 214 15.43 -4.98 -15.02
C TYR A 214 15.79 -6.05 -13.95
N LEU A 215 14.95 -7.09 -13.80
CA LEU A 215 15.18 -8.20 -12.87
C LEU A 215 15.74 -9.46 -13.54
N LEU A 216 16.25 -9.36 -14.77
CA LEU A 216 16.81 -10.50 -15.49
C LEU A 216 17.93 -11.17 -14.69
N GLY A 217 17.76 -12.46 -14.38
CA GLY A 217 18.72 -13.28 -13.64
C GLY A 217 18.82 -12.98 -12.14
N VAL A 218 17.97 -12.10 -11.60
CA VAL A 218 17.85 -11.91 -10.15
C VAL A 218 17.16 -13.13 -9.54
N ALA A 219 17.72 -13.67 -8.46
CA ALA A 219 17.10 -14.79 -7.75
C ALA A 219 15.81 -14.33 -7.05
N HIS A 220 14.84 -15.23 -6.91
CA HIS A 220 13.54 -14.91 -6.30
C HIS A 220 13.73 -14.29 -4.89
N GLU A 221 14.55 -14.91 -4.05
CA GLU A 221 14.86 -14.43 -2.69
C GLU A 221 15.53 -13.04 -2.62
N ASP A 222 16.10 -12.58 -3.74
CA ASP A 222 16.78 -11.28 -3.84
C ASP A 222 15.88 -10.17 -4.42
N MET A 223 14.67 -10.50 -4.88
CA MET A 223 13.71 -9.52 -5.39
C MET A 223 13.00 -8.80 -4.25
N ASN A 224 12.88 -7.47 -4.33
CA ASN A 224 12.06 -6.75 -3.36
C ASN A 224 10.58 -6.94 -3.70
N ALA A 225 9.85 -7.61 -2.80
CA ALA A 225 8.40 -7.74 -2.83
C ALA A 225 7.71 -6.43 -2.39
N VAL A 226 6.46 -6.49 -1.92
CA VAL A 226 5.74 -5.32 -1.39
C VAL A 226 6.26 -5.01 0.02
N THR A 227 7.38 -4.27 0.08
CA THR A 227 8.04 -3.91 1.35
C THR A 227 7.38 -2.71 2.04
N CYS A 228 7.83 -2.38 3.25
CA CYS A 228 7.32 -1.27 4.07
C CYS A 228 7.28 0.05 3.29
N ALA A 229 8.35 0.38 2.57
CA ALA A 229 8.49 1.63 1.82
C ALA A 229 7.54 1.75 0.62
N ILE A 230 6.86 0.68 0.22
CA ILE A 230 5.85 0.68 -0.83
C ILE A 230 4.53 1.28 -0.33
N CYS A 231 4.21 1.11 0.95
CA CYS A 231 3.03 1.66 1.60
C CYS A 231 3.34 2.95 2.36
N HIS A 232 4.51 3.04 2.97
CA HIS A 232 4.92 4.16 3.82
C HIS A 232 5.94 5.06 3.12
N ASP A 233 5.79 6.37 3.30
CA ASP A 233 6.81 7.35 2.96
C ASP A 233 7.67 7.66 4.19
N PRO A 234 8.92 7.16 4.27
CA PRO A 234 9.74 7.38 5.46
C PRO A 234 10.12 8.85 5.69
N HIS A 235 9.90 9.74 4.71
CA HIS A 235 10.37 11.11 4.76
C HIS A 235 9.27 12.15 4.98
N ALA A 236 7.99 11.78 5.06
CA ALA A 236 6.94 12.79 5.13
C ALA A 236 5.76 12.36 6.00
N ARG A 237 5.18 13.34 6.69
CA ARG A 237 3.83 13.24 7.24
C ARG A 237 2.83 13.50 6.11
N THR A 238 2.06 12.48 5.73
CA THR A 238 1.35 12.49 4.44
C THR A 238 -0.11 12.94 4.54
N GLY A 239 -0.70 12.91 5.72
CA GLY A 239 -2.09 13.25 5.96
C GLY A 239 -3.09 12.22 5.44
N ASN A 240 -2.64 11.02 5.07
CA ASN A 240 -3.44 10.03 4.35
C ASN A 240 -4.25 9.07 5.23
N ALA A 241 -3.94 8.98 6.52
CA ALA A 241 -4.73 8.21 7.49
C ALA A 241 -5.99 8.99 7.94
N PRO A 242 -7.08 8.32 8.37
CA PRO A 242 -8.20 8.98 9.01
C PRO A 242 -7.78 9.44 10.40
N LEU A 243 -8.12 10.68 10.77
CA LEU A 243 -7.82 11.27 12.10
C LEU A 243 -6.31 11.45 12.37
N THR A 244 -5.65 12.27 11.56
CA THR A 244 -4.19 12.52 11.60
C THR A 244 -3.68 13.27 12.83
N GLU A 245 -4.57 13.77 13.70
CA GLU A 245 -4.25 14.67 14.82
C GLU A 245 -3.63 13.96 16.05
N ASP A 246 -3.79 12.64 16.19
CA ASP A 246 -3.35 11.87 17.39
C ASP A 246 -2.05 11.05 17.19
N GLY A 247 -1.11 11.52 16.36
CA GLY A 247 0.10 10.74 16.01
C GLY A 247 -0.21 9.53 15.12
N ARG A 248 -1.36 9.57 14.45
CA ARG A 248 -1.93 8.47 13.65
C ARG A 248 -1.80 8.68 12.15
N ASP A 249 -0.82 9.47 11.71
CA ASP A 249 -0.61 9.74 10.29
C ASP A 249 -0.14 8.49 9.51
N TYR A 250 0.63 7.63 10.19
CA TYR A 250 1.30 6.43 9.68
C TYR A 250 2.13 6.62 8.40
N GLN A 251 2.28 7.85 7.89
CA GLN A 251 3.08 8.20 6.72
C GLN A 251 2.67 7.40 5.47
N LEU A 252 1.37 7.12 5.26
CA LEU A 252 0.90 6.32 4.13
C LEU A 252 1.05 7.07 2.81
N ARG A 253 1.48 6.40 1.73
CA ARG A 253 1.64 7.02 0.40
C ARG A 253 0.33 7.36 -0.31
N TYR A 254 -0.74 6.67 0.05
CA TYR A 254 -2.08 6.84 -0.52
C TYR A 254 -3.11 6.92 0.60
N PRO A 255 -4.26 7.59 0.39
CA PRO A 255 -5.34 7.66 1.37
C PRO A 255 -5.76 6.27 1.86
N GLU A 256 -5.91 6.10 3.17
CA GLU A 256 -6.41 4.85 3.78
C GLU A 256 -7.92 4.66 3.51
N VAL A 257 -8.64 5.76 3.28
CA VAL A 257 -10.08 5.77 3.02
C VAL A 257 -10.38 6.42 1.67
N ALA A 258 -11.12 5.71 0.81
CA ALA A 258 -11.64 6.24 -0.45
C ALA A 258 -13.09 5.80 -0.69
N ASN A 259 -13.95 6.70 -1.18
CA ASN A 259 -15.37 6.44 -1.42
C ASN A 259 -15.77 6.79 -2.85
N PRO A 260 -15.27 6.06 -3.87
CA PRO A 260 -15.65 6.31 -5.25
C PRO A 260 -17.14 6.05 -5.46
N THR A 261 -17.74 6.78 -6.39
CA THR A 261 -19.08 6.41 -6.90
C THR A 261 -18.94 5.15 -7.74
N PRO A 262 -19.76 4.10 -7.53
CA PRO A 262 -19.70 2.88 -8.32
C PRO A 262 -19.84 3.16 -9.82
N SER A 263 -19.04 2.46 -10.63
CA SER A 263 -19.08 2.54 -12.09
C SER A 263 -18.92 1.15 -12.71
N ASN A 264 -19.50 0.94 -13.89
CA ASN A 264 -19.40 -0.33 -14.61
C ASN A 264 -18.49 -0.26 -15.84
N THR A 265 -17.84 0.88 -16.09
CA THR A 265 -16.90 0.98 -17.21
C THR A 265 -15.60 0.25 -16.88
N VAL A 266 -14.97 -0.36 -17.89
CA VAL A 266 -13.64 -0.97 -17.72
C VAL A 266 -12.62 0.08 -17.29
N GLU A 267 -12.69 1.29 -17.85
CA GLU A 267 -11.81 2.41 -17.47
C GLU A 267 -11.89 2.72 -15.98
N ASP A 268 -13.09 2.91 -15.43
CA ASP A 268 -13.24 3.26 -14.02
C ASP A 268 -12.87 2.10 -13.12
N THR A 269 -13.36 0.90 -13.40
CA THR A 269 -13.15 -0.28 -12.53
C THR A 269 -11.67 -0.71 -12.44
N THR A 270 -10.86 -0.34 -13.43
CA THR A 270 -9.41 -0.60 -13.46
C THR A 270 -8.56 0.58 -13.00
N ASN A 271 -9.15 1.73 -12.67
CA ASN A 271 -8.39 2.93 -12.31
C ASN A 271 -7.99 2.92 -10.83
N PRO A 272 -6.70 2.74 -10.48
CA PRO A 272 -6.24 2.73 -9.09
C PRO A 272 -6.46 4.05 -8.35
N GLU A 273 -6.52 5.19 -9.05
CA GLU A 273 -6.71 6.52 -8.44
C GLU A 273 -8.09 6.66 -7.77
N ARG A 274 -9.05 5.79 -8.11
CA ARG A 274 -10.39 5.79 -7.49
C ARG A 274 -10.40 5.12 -6.12
N PHE A 275 -9.37 4.34 -5.78
CA PHE A 275 -9.35 3.48 -4.59
C PHE A 275 -8.35 3.96 -3.53
N ASN A 276 -8.49 3.40 -2.33
CA ASN A 276 -7.58 3.67 -1.22
C ASN A 276 -6.22 2.96 -1.43
N LEU A 277 -5.35 3.04 -0.43
CA LEU A 277 -4.03 2.39 -0.41
C LEU A 277 -4.08 0.91 -0.80
N CYS A 278 -4.99 0.14 -0.22
CA CYS A 278 -5.12 -1.30 -0.51
C CYS A 278 -5.59 -1.52 -1.95
N GLY A 279 -6.56 -0.74 -2.40
CA GLY A 279 -7.11 -0.80 -3.75
C GLY A 279 -6.16 -0.32 -4.84
N GLN A 280 -4.96 0.19 -4.52
CA GLN A 280 -3.91 0.41 -5.53
C GLN A 280 -3.48 -0.88 -6.22
N CYS A 281 -3.56 -2.01 -5.51
CA CYS A 281 -3.25 -3.34 -6.02
C CYS A 281 -4.46 -4.27 -6.01
N HIS A 282 -5.36 -4.12 -5.03
CA HIS A 282 -6.57 -4.93 -4.88
C HIS A 282 -7.76 -4.32 -5.62
N HIS A 283 -7.59 -4.05 -6.92
CA HIS A 283 -8.69 -3.78 -7.85
C HIS A 283 -8.66 -4.72 -9.08
N ASP A 284 -9.75 -4.70 -9.84
CA ASP A 284 -9.99 -5.54 -11.02
C ASP A 284 -9.11 -5.16 -12.21
N ARG A 285 -8.89 -6.13 -13.11
CA ARG A 285 -8.02 -6.02 -14.29
C ARG A 285 -8.80 -5.92 -15.59
N GLY A 286 -10.07 -5.49 -15.52
CA GLY A 286 -10.89 -5.12 -16.67
C GLY A 286 -11.46 -6.31 -17.43
N ARG A 287 -11.47 -7.49 -16.82
CA ARG A 287 -12.02 -8.68 -17.46
C ARG A 287 -13.53 -8.64 -17.39
N THR A 288 -14.18 -8.81 -18.54
CA THR A 288 -15.63 -8.97 -18.64
C THR A 288 -15.96 -10.41 -19.05
N TRP A 289 -17.24 -10.78 -19.06
CA TRP A 289 -17.70 -12.09 -19.53
C TRP A 289 -17.40 -12.38 -21.01
N GLN A 290 -16.99 -11.38 -21.80
CA GLN A 290 -16.52 -11.58 -23.17
C GLN A 290 -15.09 -12.13 -23.25
N THR A 291 -14.37 -12.15 -22.12
CA THR A 291 -13.02 -12.70 -22.03
C THR A 291 -13.08 -14.22 -21.91
N ASN A 292 -12.27 -14.96 -22.66
CA ASN A 292 -12.29 -16.43 -22.66
C ASN A 292 -11.03 -17.10 -22.10
N SER A 293 -9.92 -16.36 -22.01
CA SER A 293 -8.61 -16.94 -21.70
C SER A 293 -8.45 -17.35 -20.23
N ARG A 294 -8.88 -16.50 -19.30
CA ARG A 294 -8.74 -16.70 -17.85
C ARG A 294 -9.79 -15.87 -17.08
N PRO A 295 -10.18 -16.28 -15.86
CA PRO A 295 -11.18 -15.58 -15.06
C PRO A 295 -10.76 -14.15 -14.66
N PRO A 296 -11.69 -13.33 -14.13
CA PRO A 296 -11.36 -12.14 -13.35
C PRO A 296 -10.23 -12.41 -12.37
N HIS A 297 -9.33 -11.46 -12.19
CA HIS A 297 -8.15 -11.65 -11.36
C HIS A 297 -8.52 -11.75 -9.87
N HIS A 298 -7.69 -12.42 -9.05
CA HIS A 298 -7.87 -12.54 -7.57
C HIS A 298 -7.62 -11.23 -6.81
N SER A 299 -7.81 -10.09 -7.46
CA SER A 299 -7.55 -8.76 -6.92
C SER A 299 -8.78 -7.85 -6.95
N ASN A 300 -9.98 -8.33 -7.22
CA ASN A 300 -11.17 -7.47 -7.40
C ASN A 300 -11.81 -6.99 -6.07
N GLN A 301 -11.10 -7.04 -4.94
CA GLN A 301 -11.66 -6.77 -3.61
C GLN A 301 -12.20 -5.34 -3.46
N ALA A 302 -11.47 -4.32 -3.93
CA ALA A 302 -11.93 -2.94 -3.86
C ALA A 302 -13.20 -2.72 -4.69
N ASN A 303 -13.31 -3.38 -5.86
CA ASN A 303 -14.49 -3.27 -6.71
C ASN A 303 -15.71 -3.93 -6.07
N VAL A 304 -15.56 -5.13 -5.50
CA VAL A 304 -16.65 -5.80 -4.77
C VAL A 304 -17.07 -4.97 -3.56
N TYR A 305 -16.12 -4.44 -2.79
CA TYR A 305 -16.38 -3.55 -1.66
C TYR A 305 -17.13 -2.28 -2.07
N VAL A 306 -16.75 -1.65 -3.18
CA VAL A 306 -17.46 -0.48 -3.76
C VAL A 306 -18.84 -0.87 -4.31
N GLY A 307 -19.02 -2.12 -4.75
CA GLY A 307 -20.25 -2.60 -5.34
C GLY A 307 -20.31 -2.41 -6.85
N GLU A 308 -19.18 -2.65 -7.53
CA GLU A 308 -19.04 -2.49 -8.97
C GLU A 308 -18.41 -3.70 -9.66
N MET A 309 -18.55 -3.77 -10.98
CA MET A 309 -17.92 -4.76 -11.84
C MET A 309 -17.79 -4.21 -13.26
N PRO A 310 -16.74 -4.55 -14.02
CA PRO A 310 -16.65 -4.15 -15.41
C PRO A 310 -17.73 -4.85 -16.24
N ILE A 311 -18.33 -4.13 -17.18
CA ILE A 311 -19.19 -4.70 -18.20
C ILE A 311 -18.67 -4.33 -19.60
N PRO A 312 -18.93 -5.13 -20.64
CA PRO A 312 -18.70 -4.72 -22.02
C PRO A 312 -19.53 -3.48 -22.37
N GLU A 313 -18.99 -2.64 -23.24
CA GLU A 313 -19.70 -1.47 -23.75
C GLU A 313 -21.03 -1.87 -24.40
N ASP A 314 -22.02 -0.99 -24.31
CA ASP A 314 -23.36 -1.16 -24.89
C ASP A 314 -24.12 -2.42 -24.44
N THR A 315 -23.85 -2.92 -23.23
CA THR A 315 -24.58 -4.04 -22.63
C THR A 315 -25.40 -3.63 -21.40
N ASP A 316 -26.45 -4.41 -21.12
CA ASP A 316 -27.22 -4.26 -19.88
C ASP A 316 -26.40 -4.76 -18.67
N LEU A 317 -26.67 -4.16 -17.52
CA LEU A 317 -26.09 -4.59 -16.25
C LEU A 317 -26.49 -6.04 -15.92
N LEU A 318 -25.53 -6.85 -15.49
CA LEU A 318 -25.84 -8.16 -14.89
C LEU A 318 -26.49 -7.98 -13.53
N VAL A 319 -25.91 -7.11 -12.71
CA VAL A 319 -26.32 -6.82 -11.33
C VAL A 319 -26.24 -5.31 -11.13
N PHE A 320 -27.20 -4.74 -10.40
CA PHE A 320 -27.15 -3.33 -10.03
C PHE A 320 -26.04 -3.06 -9.00
N SER A 321 -25.33 -1.94 -9.15
CA SER A 321 -24.33 -1.53 -8.17
C SER A 321 -24.93 -1.38 -6.78
N ARG A 322 -24.21 -1.86 -5.77
CA ARG A 322 -24.66 -1.85 -4.38
C ARG A 322 -23.49 -1.59 -3.46
N VAL A 323 -23.42 -0.40 -2.87
CA VAL A 323 -22.34 -0.04 -1.94
C VAL A 323 -22.39 -0.95 -0.72
N SER A 324 -21.22 -1.46 -0.32
CA SER A 324 -21.13 -2.33 0.85
C SER A 324 -21.61 -1.65 2.12
N VAL A 325 -22.27 -2.40 2.99
CA VAL A 325 -22.59 -1.95 4.35
C VAL A 325 -21.33 -1.67 5.18
N HIS A 326 -20.19 -2.25 4.81
CA HIS A 326 -18.90 -2.01 5.45
C HIS A 326 -18.18 -0.77 4.92
N ALA A 327 -18.74 -0.04 3.94
CA ALA A 327 -18.19 1.22 3.44
C ALA A 327 -18.04 2.30 4.54
N SER A 328 -18.78 2.17 5.64
CA SER A 328 -18.68 3.06 6.81
C SER A 328 -17.67 2.61 7.86
N ALA A 329 -16.91 1.54 7.64
CA ALA A 329 -15.85 1.13 8.55
C ALA A 329 -14.78 2.25 8.64
N PRO A 330 -14.34 2.67 9.85
CA PRO A 330 -13.53 3.89 10.02
C PRO A 330 -12.23 3.93 9.22
N GLU A 331 -11.55 2.78 9.10
CA GLU A 331 -10.26 2.60 8.41
C GLU A 331 -10.43 1.65 7.19
N GLN A 332 -11.67 1.45 6.70
CA GLN A 332 -12.02 0.56 5.60
C GLN A 332 -11.35 -0.83 5.71
N CYS A 333 -10.48 -1.19 4.76
CA CYS A 333 -9.78 -2.48 4.72
C CYS A 333 -8.98 -2.73 6.00
N ALA A 334 -8.27 -1.70 6.49
CA ALA A 334 -7.41 -1.79 7.67
C ALA A 334 -8.20 -2.03 8.97
N THR A 335 -9.49 -1.67 9.02
CA THR A 335 -10.35 -1.98 10.17
C THR A 335 -10.41 -3.48 10.49
N CYS A 336 -10.35 -4.34 9.46
CA CYS A 336 -10.44 -5.79 9.62
C CYS A 336 -9.10 -6.49 9.39
N HIS A 337 -8.34 -6.05 8.38
CA HIS A 337 -7.09 -6.70 7.95
C HIS A 337 -5.86 -6.18 8.69
N MET A 338 -5.94 -5.02 9.34
CA MET A 338 -4.83 -4.45 10.09
C MET A 338 -5.27 -4.07 11.51
N TYR A 339 -5.98 -5.00 12.16
CA TYR A 339 -6.35 -4.84 13.55
C TYR A 339 -5.11 -4.63 14.43
N ARG A 340 -5.18 -3.65 15.32
CA ARG A 340 -4.09 -3.29 16.21
C ARG A 340 -4.48 -3.46 17.67
N GLN A 341 -3.50 -3.88 18.45
CA GLN A 341 -3.58 -3.98 19.90
C GLN A 341 -2.24 -3.55 20.48
N ASP A 342 -2.28 -2.67 21.48
CA ASP A 342 -1.07 -2.26 22.18
C ASP A 342 -0.51 -3.43 23.00
N PHE A 343 0.80 -3.38 23.28
CA PHE A 343 1.43 -4.38 24.16
C PHE A 343 0.78 -4.39 25.55
N GLU A 344 0.39 -5.57 26.02
CA GLU A 344 -0.16 -5.77 27.37
C GLU A 344 0.80 -6.54 28.28
N SER A 345 1.37 -7.65 27.80
CA SER A 345 2.39 -8.45 28.50
C SER A 345 3.15 -9.36 27.53
N GLU A 346 4.17 -10.07 28.00
CA GLU A 346 4.88 -11.09 27.19
C GLU A 346 3.92 -12.19 26.70
N GLU A 347 2.87 -12.51 27.47
CA GLU A 347 1.82 -13.45 27.09
C GLU A 347 0.74 -12.85 26.16
N ALA A 348 0.72 -11.53 26.04
CA ALA A 348 -0.20 -10.75 25.21
C ALA A 348 0.59 -9.62 24.51
N PRO A 349 1.47 -9.97 23.55
CA PRO A 349 2.30 -9.01 22.85
C PRO A 349 1.45 -8.06 21.99
N ALA A 350 2.06 -6.99 21.49
CA ALA A 350 1.36 -6.08 20.59
C ALA A 350 0.90 -6.80 19.32
N ILE A 351 -0.15 -6.28 18.70
CA ILE A 351 -0.58 -6.66 17.35
C ILE A 351 -0.47 -5.42 16.48
N SER A 352 0.35 -5.49 15.43
CA SER A 352 0.51 -4.38 14.49
C SER A 352 -0.42 -4.49 13.27
N GLY A 353 -0.99 -5.67 13.02
CA GLY A 353 -1.89 -5.94 11.90
C GLY A 353 -1.17 -6.13 10.55
N HIS A 354 0.15 -6.31 10.55
CA HIS A 354 0.95 -6.40 9.32
C HIS A 354 1.09 -7.84 8.77
N ASP A 355 0.33 -8.80 9.31
CA ASP A 355 0.11 -10.12 8.70
C ASP A 355 -1.05 -10.08 7.67
N PHE A 356 -1.78 -8.95 7.65
CA PHE A 356 -2.92 -8.63 6.81
C PHE A 356 -4.10 -9.60 6.95
N GLN A 357 -4.09 -10.44 7.99
CA GLN A 357 -5.14 -11.41 8.25
C GLN A 357 -6.35 -10.73 8.88
N VAL A 358 -7.54 -11.24 8.55
CA VAL A 358 -8.77 -10.74 9.17
C VAL A 358 -8.75 -11.05 10.66
N ASN A 359 -8.94 -10.02 11.48
CA ASN A 359 -9.16 -10.16 12.92
C ASN A 359 -10.54 -9.62 13.31
N THR A 360 -11.40 -10.51 13.80
CA THR A 360 -12.80 -10.23 14.15
C THR A 360 -12.96 -9.36 15.40
N ALA A 361 -11.89 -9.15 16.18
CA ALA A 361 -11.87 -8.14 17.23
C ALA A 361 -12.10 -6.72 16.65
N GLY A 362 -11.63 -6.46 15.43
CA GLY A 362 -11.86 -5.19 14.71
C GLY A 362 -13.34 -4.90 14.45
N CYS A 363 -14.16 -5.94 14.26
CA CYS A 363 -15.60 -5.79 14.03
C CYS A 363 -16.31 -5.17 15.25
N ALA A 364 -15.94 -5.59 16.45
CA ALA A 364 -16.52 -5.07 17.69
C ALA A 364 -15.88 -3.73 18.08
N ASN A 365 -14.56 -3.60 17.93
CA ASN A 365 -13.82 -2.40 18.33
C ASN A 365 -14.14 -1.18 17.47
N SER A 366 -14.55 -1.38 16.21
CA SER A 366 -15.11 -0.31 15.37
C SER A 366 -16.48 0.20 15.87
N GLY A 367 -17.13 -0.50 16.80
CA GLY A 367 -18.43 -0.13 17.36
C GLY A 367 -19.63 -0.48 16.47
N CYS A 368 -19.41 -1.14 15.33
CA CYS A 368 -20.49 -1.55 14.42
C CYS A 368 -21.15 -2.87 14.81
N HIS A 369 -20.39 -3.81 15.40
CA HIS A 369 -20.91 -5.09 15.90
C HIS A 369 -20.96 -5.14 17.42
N ALA A 370 -21.93 -5.88 17.96
CA ALA A 370 -22.17 -5.93 19.41
C ALA A 370 -21.05 -6.63 20.18
N SER A 371 -20.41 -7.65 19.59
CA SER A 371 -19.26 -8.35 20.15
C SER A 371 -18.51 -9.13 19.08
N GLN A 372 -17.27 -9.53 19.36
CA GLN A 372 -16.47 -10.36 18.46
C GLN A 372 -17.15 -11.69 18.16
N ALA A 373 -17.65 -12.39 19.19
CA ALA A 373 -18.34 -13.67 19.03
C ALA A 373 -19.61 -13.57 18.17
N GLU A 374 -20.31 -12.43 18.24
CA GLU A 374 -21.49 -12.17 17.40
C GLU A 374 -21.10 -11.94 15.94
N ALA A 375 -20.05 -11.14 15.70
CA ALA A 375 -19.51 -10.91 14.37
C ALA A 375 -19.00 -12.21 13.72
N GLU A 376 -18.27 -13.04 14.48
CA GLU A 376 -17.79 -14.36 14.04
C GLU A 376 -18.94 -15.28 13.63
N ALA A 377 -20.00 -15.36 14.44
CA ALA A 377 -21.15 -16.20 14.12
C ALA A 377 -21.86 -15.74 12.83
N ARG A 378 -21.96 -14.42 12.60
CA ARG A 378 -22.50 -13.87 11.35
C ARG A 378 -21.60 -14.16 10.15
N LEU A 379 -20.28 -13.99 10.32
CA LEU A 379 -19.31 -14.27 9.27
C LEU A 379 -19.39 -15.73 8.82
N VAL A 380 -19.34 -16.68 9.75
CA VAL A 380 -19.46 -18.11 9.44
C VAL A 380 -20.77 -18.42 8.72
N THR A 381 -21.88 -17.82 9.16
CA THR A 381 -23.19 -18.02 8.53
C THR A 381 -23.20 -17.51 7.08
N LEU A 382 -22.67 -16.31 6.84
CA LEU A 382 -22.55 -15.72 5.51
C LEU A 382 -21.67 -16.57 4.61
N GLN A 383 -20.47 -16.92 5.06
CA GLN A 383 -19.52 -17.68 4.25
C GLN A 383 -20.06 -19.08 3.91
N THR A 384 -20.77 -19.72 4.83
CA THR A 384 -21.44 -21.01 4.57
C THR A 384 -22.55 -20.86 3.52
N GLU A 385 -23.36 -19.79 3.59
CA GLU A 385 -24.39 -19.51 2.60
C GLU A 385 -23.78 -19.31 1.21
N ILE A 386 -22.75 -18.45 1.11
CA ILE A 386 -22.13 -18.08 -0.16
C ILE A 386 -21.38 -19.27 -0.77
N GLN A 387 -20.64 -20.04 0.04
CA GLN A 387 -20.00 -21.27 -0.43
C GLN A 387 -21.04 -22.26 -0.97
N GLY A 388 -22.16 -22.46 -0.27
CA GLY A 388 -23.21 -23.37 -0.74
C GLY A 388 -23.81 -22.97 -2.10
N ARG A 389 -23.95 -21.65 -2.36
CA ARG A 389 -24.41 -21.14 -3.66
C ARG A 389 -23.37 -21.34 -4.76
N LEU A 390 -22.09 -21.11 -4.47
CA LEU A 390 -20.99 -21.37 -5.40
C LEU A 390 -20.92 -22.85 -5.78
N ASP A 391 -21.06 -23.75 -4.80
CA ASP A 391 -21.05 -25.20 -5.01
C ASP A 391 -22.24 -25.67 -5.85
N ASP A 392 -23.42 -25.08 -5.66
CA ASP A 392 -24.63 -25.36 -6.46
C ASP A 392 -24.44 -24.94 -7.93
N ILE A 393 -23.92 -23.73 -8.17
CA ILE A 393 -23.60 -23.23 -9.51
C ILE A 393 -22.62 -24.17 -10.22
N LEU A 394 -21.52 -24.56 -9.57
CA LEU A 394 -20.57 -25.52 -10.14
C LEU A 394 -21.23 -26.87 -10.46
N THR A 395 -22.08 -27.37 -9.56
CA THR A 395 -22.78 -28.64 -9.75
C THR A 395 -23.67 -28.62 -11.00
N ARG A 396 -24.35 -27.49 -11.25
CA ARG A 396 -25.25 -27.31 -12.40
C ARG A 396 -24.51 -27.04 -13.71
N LEU A 397 -23.38 -26.33 -13.66
CA LEU A 397 -22.50 -26.14 -14.82
C LEU A 397 -21.85 -27.46 -15.27
N GLY A 398 -21.59 -28.38 -14.33
CA GLY A 398 -21.13 -29.73 -14.65
C GLY A 398 -19.71 -29.78 -15.20
N ASP A 399 -19.51 -30.49 -16.31
CA ASP A 399 -18.19 -30.77 -16.88
C ASP A 399 -17.47 -29.46 -17.30
N PRO A 400 -16.33 -29.09 -16.67
CA PRO A 400 -15.62 -27.85 -16.96
C PRO A 400 -15.18 -27.74 -18.42
N THR A 401 -14.96 -28.88 -19.11
CA THR A 401 -14.59 -28.89 -20.53
C THR A 401 -15.67 -28.34 -21.47
N THR A 402 -16.84 -27.97 -20.95
CA THR A 402 -17.96 -27.43 -21.73
C THR A 402 -18.22 -25.93 -21.52
N TRP A 403 -17.68 -25.34 -20.45
CA TRP A 403 -18.01 -23.96 -20.06
C TRP A 403 -16.84 -23.16 -19.50
N GLU A 404 -15.78 -23.78 -18.98
CA GLU A 404 -14.72 -23.11 -18.21
C GLU A 404 -13.78 -22.23 -19.08
N TYR A 405 -12.99 -21.36 -18.47
CA TYR A 405 -11.91 -20.62 -19.13
C TYR A 405 -10.79 -21.55 -19.61
N VAL A 406 -10.07 -21.15 -20.68
CA VAL A 406 -8.96 -21.93 -21.24
C VAL A 406 -7.89 -22.25 -20.18
N ALA A 407 -7.49 -21.25 -19.40
CA ALA A 407 -6.48 -21.42 -18.35
C ALA A 407 -6.88 -22.39 -17.23
N ASN A 408 -8.18 -22.65 -17.07
CA ASN A 408 -8.73 -23.51 -16.03
C ASN A 408 -9.20 -24.88 -16.57
N GLY A 409 -8.76 -25.26 -17.78
CA GLY A 409 -9.09 -26.56 -18.38
C GLY A 409 -10.44 -26.62 -19.11
N GLY A 410 -11.01 -25.45 -19.46
CA GLY A 410 -12.20 -25.37 -20.30
C GLY A 410 -11.95 -25.68 -21.78
N PRO A 411 -12.97 -25.48 -22.64
CA PRO A 411 -12.81 -25.65 -24.08
C PRO A 411 -11.60 -24.88 -24.64
N PRO A 412 -10.90 -25.42 -25.64
CA PRO A 412 -9.86 -24.69 -26.38
C PRO A 412 -10.36 -23.35 -26.91
N GLU A 413 -9.45 -22.40 -27.18
CA GLU A 413 -9.79 -21.03 -27.60
C GLU A 413 -10.73 -21.00 -28.82
N GLU A 414 -10.52 -21.90 -29.79
CA GLU A 414 -11.35 -22.05 -30.98
C GLU A 414 -12.79 -22.52 -30.69
N GLU A 415 -13.03 -23.15 -29.54
CA GLU A 415 -14.33 -23.67 -29.12
C GLU A 415 -15.05 -22.74 -28.12
N GLN A 416 -14.34 -21.79 -27.50
CA GLN A 416 -14.91 -20.82 -26.56
C GLN A 416 -16.03 -19.96 -27.18
N ALA A 417 -16.03 -19.76 -28.50
CA ALA A 417 -17.08 -19.03 -29.20
C ALA A 417 -18.43 -19.78 -29.25
N ALA A 418 -18.43 -21.09 -29.04
CA ALA A 418 -19.64 -21.92 -29.05
C ALA A 418 -20.41 -21.89 -27.71
N ILE A 419 -19.75 -21.48 -26.62
CA ILE A 419 -20.37 -21.31 -25.30
C ILE A 419 -21.36 -20.15 -25.38
N SER A 420 -22.60 -20.36 -24.90
CA SER A 420 -23.62 -19.31 -24.90
C SER A 420 -23.20 -18.11 -24.06
N ASN A 421 -23.72 -16.93 -24.42
CA ASN A 421 -23.38 -15.70 -23.69
C ASN A 421 -23.87 -15.77 -22.24
N GLU A 422 -25.01 -16.41 -22.00
CA GLU A 422 -25.59 -16.66 -20.69
C GLU A 422 -24.65 -17.48 -19.79
N ILE A 423 -24.07 -18.57 -20.30
CA ILE A 423 -23.09 -19.37 -19.55
C ILE A 423 -21.82 -18.57 -19.27
N LYS A 424 -21.38 -17.72 -20.21
CA LYS A 424 -20.22 -16.84 -19.96
C LYS A 424 -20.51 -15.81 -18.86
N GLN A 425 -21.73 -15.28 -18.79
CA GLN A 425 -22.17 -14.38 -17.73
C GLN A 425 -22.21 -15.10 -16.37
N VAL A 426 -22.76 -16.31 -16.30
CA VAL A 426 -22.73 -17.15 -15.09
C VAL A 426 -21.29 -17.41 -14.65
N ARG A 427 -20.42 -17.85 -15.58
CA ARG A 427 -18.99 -18.09 -15.34
C ARG A 427 -18.30 -16.84 -14.80
N PHE A 428 -18.60 -15.68 -15.38
CA PHE A 428 -18.04 -14.40 -14.91
C PHE A 428 -18.51 -14.07 -13.49
N LEU A 429 -19.81 -14.11 -13.20
CA LEU A 429 -20.35 -13.81 -11.87
C LEU A 429 -19.82 -14.78 -10.80
N TYR A 430 -19.75 -16.07 -11.13
CA TYR A 430 -19.16 -17.10 -10.28
C TYR A 430 -17.72 -16.74 -9.88
N TYR A 431 -16.86 -16.46 -10.86
CA TYR A 431 -15.46 -16.13 -10.57
C TYR A 431 -15.28 -14.73 -9.97
N TYR A 432 -16.13 -13.76 -10.30
CA TYR A 432 -16.06 -12.43 -9.69
C TYR A 432 -16.37 -12.50 -8.19
N ALA A 433 -17.35 -13.30 -7.79
CA ALA A 433 -17.67 -13.57 -6.39
C ALA A 433 -16.60 -14.44 -5.70
N LEU A 434 -16.11 -15.49 -6.37
CA LEU A 434 -15.11 -16.41 -5.82
C LEU A 434 -13.75 -15.72 -5.59
N ASN A 435 -13.27 -14.99 -6.60
CA ASN A 435 -11.92 -14.43 -6.62
C ASN A 435 -11.76 -13.18 -5.76
N ASP A 436 -12.87 -12.58 -5.31
CA ASP A 436 -12.88 -11.62 -4.21
C ASP A 436 -12.30 -12.24 -2.93
N GLY A 437 -12.48 -13.56 -2.74
CA GLY A 437 -11.85 -14.33 -1.68
C GLY A 437 -12.47 -14.15 -0.29
N SER A 438 -13.40 -13.20 -0.11
CA SER A 438 -14.03 -12.94 1.19
C SER A 438 -15.25 -13.80 1.47
N LEU A 439 -15.72 -14.57 0.47
CA LEU A 439 -16.99 -15.30 0.49
C LEU A 439 -18.17 -14.38 0.90
N GLY A 440 -18.19 -13.18 0.28
CA GLY A 440 -19.24 -12.19 0.45
C GLY A 440 -18.98 -11.15 1.54
N MET A 441 -17.98 -11.30 2.41
CA MET A 441 -17.78 -10.36 3.52
C MET A 441 -17.48 -8.92 3.07
N HIS A 442 -16.76 -8.74 1.96
CA HIS A 442 -16.50 -7.40 1.43
C HIS A 442 -17.79 -6.69 1.03
N ASN A 443 -18.79 -7.41 0.51
CA ASN A 443 -20.10 -6.86 0.17
C ASN A 443 -21.19 -7.95 0.12
N PRO A 444 -21.83 -8.25 1.27
CA PRO A 444 -22.69 -9.43 1.40
C PRO A 444 -23.88 -9.41 0.45
N ASP A 445 -24.46 -8.23 0.29
CA ASP A 445 -25.65 -8.06 -0.53
C ASP A 445 -25.31 -8.10 -2.03
N TYR A 446 -24.25 -7.42 -2.46
CA TYR A 446 -23.85 -7.42 -3.86
C TYR A 446 -23.44 -8.81 -4.34
N VAL A 447 -22.70 -9.55 -3.52
CA VAL A 447 -22.32 -10.94 -3.85
C VAL A 447 -23.54 -11.87 -3.87
N ARG A 448 -24.52 -11.70 -2.97
CA ARG A 448 -25.80 -12.42 -3.08
C ARG A 448 -26.51 -12.12 -4.39
N ASP A 449 -26.60 -10.84 -4.77
CA ASP A 449 -27.25 -10.42 -6.01
C ASP A 449 -26.55 -11.03 -7.24
N MET A 450 -25.21 -11.18 -7.22
CA MET A 450 -24.46 -11.90 -8.28
C MET A 450 -24.83 -13.38 -8.37
N LEU A 451 -24.86 -14.07 -7.24
CA LEU A 451 -25.10 -15.52 -7.22
C LEU A 451 -26.57 -15.85 -7.47
N GLU A 452 -27.50 -15.00 -7.04
CA GLU A 452 -28.91 -15.07 -7.42
C GLU A 452 -29.07 -14.85 -8.93
N LYS A 453 -28.35 -13.88 -9.51
CA LYS A 453 -28.39 -13.68 -10.96
C LYS A 453 -27.86 -14.89 -11.74
N ALA A 454 -26.78 -15.52 -11.25
CA ALA A 454 -26.25 -16.73 -11.85
C ALA A 454 -27.26 -17.90 -11.77
N ASP A 455 -27.92 -18.07 -10.63
CA ASP A 455 -28.98 -19.06 -10.42
C ASP A 455 -30.19 -18.87 -11.35
N GLU A 456 -30.65 -17.62 -11.52
CA GLU A 456 -31.72 -17.26 -12.46
C GLU A 456 -31.36 -17.70 -13.90
N ILE A 457 -30.16 -17.34 -14.36
CA ILE A 457 -29.71 -17.65 -15.72
C ILE A 457 -29.63 -19.15 -15.95
N LEU A 458 -29.05 -19.91 -15.02
CA LEU A 458 -28.98 -21.36 -15.12
C LEU A 458 -30.37 -22.00 -15.15
N THR A 459 -31.31 -21.46 -14.37
CA THR A 459 -32.70 -21.96 -14.31
C THR A 459 -33.42 -21.71 -15.63
N ASP A 460 -33.24 -20.54 -16.24
CA ASP A 460 -33.80 -20.20 -17.55
C ASP A 460 -33.23 -21.06 -18.68
N LEU A 461 -31.99 -21.54 -18.54
CA LEU A 461 -31.36 -22.51 -19.44
C LEU A 461 -31.82 -23.96 -19.19
N GLY A 462 -32.57 -24.22 -18.12
CA GLY A 462 -33.04 -25.55 -17.73
C GLY A 462 -31.95 -26.44 -17.11
N LEU A 463 -30.93 -25.83 -16.51
CA LEU A 463 -29.81 -26.49 -15.81
C LEU A 463 -30.05 -26.60 -14.30
#